data_AF-A0A0J7IMB5-F1
#
_entry.id   AF-A0A0J7IMB5-F1
#
_cell.length_a   1.000
_cell.length_b   1.000
_cell.length_c   1.000
_cell.angle_alpha   90.00
_cell.angle_beta   90.00
_cell.angle_gamma   90.00
#
_symmetry.space_group_name_H-M   'P 1'
#
loop_
_entity.id
_entity.type
_entity.pdbx_description
1 polymer ?
#
loop_
_entity_poly.entity_id
_entity_poly.type
_entity_poly.pdbx_seq_one_letter_code
_entity_poly.pdbx_strand_id
1 'polypeptide(L)'
;MNESLRKKISRTSFHIAIRNPVYCGKVFIPKFKEEDAYFINGQHQPLITESLFYRVQDILDGKKRIHRPNTKILSDEYFPLRGFLICPNCGKNIMASASKGRNNRYYYYHCNATCGFRHRAEIVNTVFEDGLKALEMTETVKKLVRKVSLNSYERSLKHQDSKRKHYLDKIDKFKIVRSKK
;
A
#
# COMPACT_ATOMS: atom_id res chain seq x y z
N MET A 1 29.44 -2.53 -27.79
CA MET A 1 29.44 -2.50 -26.31
C MET A 1 28.48 -3.57 -25.80
N ASN A 2 29.06 -4.72 -25.43
CA ASN A 2 28.51 -5.87 -24.70
C ASN A 2 26.99 -5.99 -24.53
N GLU A 3 26.36 -6.53 -25.57
CA GLU A 3 25.09 -7.25 -25.48
C GLU A 3 25.36 -8.67 -24.94
N SER A 4 25.97 -8.74 -23.75
CA SER A 4 26.47 -9.97 -23.14
C SER A 4 25.51 -10.47 -22.06
N LEU A 5 24.78 -11.55 -22.40
CA LEU A 5 24.19 -12.55 -21.51
C LEU A 5 23.26 -12.04 -20.39
N ARG A 6 21.95 -12.00 -20.67
CA ARG A 6 20.90 -11.98 -19.63
C ARG A 6 20.93 -13.28 -18.82
N LYS A 7 21.91 -13.44 -17.91
CA LYS A 7 21.89 -14.50 -16.90
C LYS A 7 20.69 -14.29 -15.99
N LYS A 8 19.80 -15.28 -15.94
CA LYS A 8 18.64 -15.27 -15.03
C LYS A 8 19.14 -15.37 -13.59
N ILE A 9 18.95 -14.32 -12.80
CA ILE A 9 19.21 -14.34 -11.36
C ILE A 9 18.08 -15.12 -10.67
N SER A 10 18.41 -16.02 -9.76
CA SER A 10 17.41 -16.75 -8.98
C SER A 10 16.69 -15.80 -8.01
N ARG A 11 15.42 -16.08 -7.68
CA ARG A 11 14.66 -15.30 -6.69
C ARG A 11 15.38 -15.20 -5.35
N THR A 12 16.03 -16.29 -4.93
CA THR A 12 16.80 -16.36 -3.68
C THR A 12 18.03 -15.47 -3.74
N SER A 13 18.81 -15.55 -4.82
CA SER A 13 20.00 -14.71 -5.01
C SER A 13 19.64 -13.23 -5.04
N PHE A 14 18.55 -12.87 -5.71
CA PHE A 14 18.06 -11.49 -5.70
C PHE A 14 17.66 -11.06 -4.29
N HIS A 15 16.88 -11.86 -3.57
CA HIS A 15 16.47 -11.53 -2.20
C HIS A 15 17.67 -11.36 -1.25
N ILE A 16 18.71 -12.19 -1.37
CA ILE A 16 19.95 -12.06 -0.60
C ILE A 16 20.67 -10.74 -0.95
N ALA A 17 20.76 -10.41 -2.24
CA ALA A 17 21.43 -9.19 -2.69
C ALA A 17 20.78 -7.93 -2.10
N ILE A 18 19.45 -7.80 -2.15
CA ILE A 18 18.76 -6.60 -1.65
C ILE A 18 18.91 -6.43 -0.12
N ARG A 19 19.26 -7.50 0.61
CA ARG A 19 19.54 -7.46 2.05
C ARG A 19 21.00 -7.15 2.39
N ASN A 20 21.88 -6.98 1.39
CA ASN A 20 23.30 -6.75 1.62
C ASN A 20 23.57 -5.28 2.03
N PRO A 21 24.05 -5.01 3.26
CA PRO A 21 24.35 -3.66 3.75
C PRO A 21 25.52 -2.98 3.02
N VAL A 22 26.33 -3.73 2.27
CA VAL A 22 27.42 -3.16 1.46
C VAL A 22 26.89 -2.12 0.48
N TYR A 23 25.68 -2.29 -0.04
CA TYR A 23 25.10 -1.32 -0.98
C TYR A 23 24.79 0.05 -0.38
N CYS A 24 24.62 0.15 0.95
CA CYS A 24 24.49 1.42 1.66
C CYS A 24 25.78 1.89 2.33
N GLY A 25 26.92 1.27 2.00
CA GLY A 25 28.22 1.67 2.55
C GLY A 25 28.55 1.03 3.90
N LYS A 26 27.77 0.07 4.39
CA LYS A 26 28.03 -0.60 5.68
C LYS A 26 28.66 -1.98 5.47
N VAL A 27 29.61 -2.33 6.33
CA VAL A 27 30.24 -3.66 6.37
C VAL A 27 29.92 -4.31 7.72
N PHE A 28 29.48 -5.57 7.68
CA PHE A 28 29.20 -6.35 8.88
C PHE A 28 30.48 -7.03 9.37
N ILE A 29 30.84 -6.79 10.63
CA ILE A 29 31.94 -7.48 11.30
C ILE A 29 31.34 -8.53 12.24
N PRO A 30 31.63 -9.82 12.04
CA PRO A 30 31.15 -10.88 12.91
C PRO A 30 31.79 -10.78 14.30
N LYS A 31 31.12 -11.34 15.32
CA LYS A 31 31.60 -11.39 16.70
C LYS A 31 33.01 -12.00 16.73
N PHE A 32 33.94 -11.34 17.41
CA PHE A 32 35.30 -11.85 17.60
C PHE A 32 35.68 -11.79 19.08
N LYS A 33 35.85 -12.97 19.69
CA LYS A 33 36.11 -13.13 21.13
C LYS A 33 35.05 -12.42 21.99
N GLU A 34 35.46 -11.41 22.76
CA GLU A 34 34.59 -10.64 23.66
C GLU A 34 33.90 -9.46 22.96
N GLU A 35 34.28 -9.13 21.73
CA GLU A 35 33.66 -8.04 20.96
C GLU A 35 32.42 -8.54 20.24
N ASP A 36 31.28 -7.89 20.50
CA ASP A 36 30.01 -8.18 19.82
C ASP A 36 30.05 -7.85 18.33
N ALA A 37 29.12 -8.40 17.55
CA ALA A 37 29.03 -8.10 16.13
C ALA A 37 28.50 -6.67 15.92
N TYR A 38 29.15 -5.90 15.07
CA TYR A 38 28.75 -4.53 14.75
C TYR A 38 28.88 -4.21 13.26
N PHE A 39 28.24 -3.11 12.85
CA PHE A 39 28.36 -2.57 11.50
C PHE A 39 29.30 -1.37 11.51
N ILE A 40 30.24 -1.34 10.57
CA ILE A 40 31.11 -0.18 10.33
C ILE A 40 30.79 0.47 8.99
N ASN A 41 31.18 1.73 8.84
CA ASN A 41 31.19 2.39 7.55
C ASN A 41 32.39 1.88 6.73
N GLY A 42 32.09 1.34 5.55
CA GLY A 42 33.09 0.95 4.57
C GLY A 42 33.74 2.16 3.91
N GLN A 43 34.90 1.94 3.30
CA GLN A 43 35.63 2.99 2.56
C GLN A 43 35.10 3.20 1.13
N HIS A 44 34.22 2.31 0.64
CA HIS A 44 33.68 2.39 -0.71
C HIS A 44 32.51 3.37 -0.80
N GLN A 45 32.31 3.93 -1.98
CA GLN A 45 31.16 4.78 -2.26
C GLN A 45 29.86 3.95 -2.22
N PRO A 46 28.84 4.34 -1.43
CA PRO A 46 27.58 3.63 -1.38
C PRO A 46 26.81 3.75 -2.70
N LEU A 47 26.12 2.69 -3.11
CA LEU A 47 25.25 2.69 -4.31
C LEU A 47 23.88 3.32 -4.02
N ILE A 48 23.40 3.17 -2.79
CA ILE A 48 22.12 3.71 -2.31
C ILE A 48 22.29 4.36 -0.94
N THR A 49 21.36 5.23 -0.57
CA THR A 49 21.36 5.82 0.78
C THR A 49 20.99 4.80 1.84
N GLU A 50 21.53 4.98 3.04
CA GLU A 50 21.19 4.18 4.23
C GLU A 50 19.68 4.22 4.53
N SER A 51 19.06 5.40 4.40
CA SER A 51 17.62 5.59 4.59
C SER A 51 16.77 4.80 3.59
N LEU A 52 17.22 4.69 2.33
CA LEU A 52 16.54 3.87 1.31
C LEU A 52 16.70 2.38 1.62
N PHE A 53 17.89 1.95 2.01
CA PHE A 53 18.17 0.56 2.38
C PHE A 53 17.27 0.08 3.52
N TYR A 54 17.22 0.80 4.65
CA TYR A 54 16.38 0.40 5.79
C TYR A 54 14.89 0.43 5.47
N ARG A 55 14.43 1.42 4.69
CA ARG A 55 13.04 1.47 4.23
C ARG A 55 12.65 0.21 3.42
N VAL A 56 13.57 -0.32 2.62
CA VAL A 56 13.37 -1.57 1.89
C VAL A 56 13.39 -2.76 2.83
N GLN A 57 14.31 -2.81 3.80
CA GLN A 57 14.34 -3.88 4.81
C GLN A 57 13.03 -3.96 5.61
N ASP A 58 12.45 -2.83 6.02
CA ASP A 58 11.16 -2.79 6.72
C ASP A 58 10.01 -3.40 5.90
N ILE A 59 10.04 -3.21 4.57
CA ILE A 59 9.06 -3.80 3.67
C ILE A 59 9.29 -5.31 3.56
N LEU A 60 10.56 -5.74 3.41
CA LEU A 60 10.93 -7.15 3.30
C LEU A 60 10.65 -7.95 4.58
N ASP A 61 10.83 -7.34 5.75
CA ASP A 61 10.54 -7.94 7.05
C ASP A 61 9.04 -7.98 7.38
N GLY A 62 8.19 -7.49 6.48
CA GLY A 62 6.73 -7.51 6.68
C GLY A 62 6.22 -6.52 7.73
N LYS A 63 7.11 -5.71 8.33
CA LYS A 63 6.76 -4.69 9.35
C LYS A 63 5.82 -3.59 8.82
N LYS A 64 5.67 -3.50 7.49
CA LYS A 64 4.87 -2.45 6.82
C LYS A 64 3.44 -2.82 6.41
N ARG A 65 2.87 -3.94 6.88
CA ARG A 65 1.50 -4.34 6.49
C ARG A 65 0.55 -4.49 7.68
N ILE A 66 0.32 -3.39 8.41
CA ILE A 66 -0.75 -3.32 9.42
C ILE A 66 -2.13 -3.28 8.74
N HIS A 67 -2.25 -2.60 7.59
CA HIS A 67 -3.55 -2.31 6.98
C HIS A 67 -3.93 -3.15 5.76
N ARG A 68 -3.04 -4.01 5.25
CA ARG A 68 -3.32 -4.77 4.03
C ARG A 68 -3.08 -6.26 4.27
N PRO A 69 -4.13 -7.09 4.19
CA PRO A 69 -3.96 -8.54 4.16
C PRO A 69 -2.95 -8.89 3.06
N ASN A 70 -2.02 -9.80 3.32
CA ASN A 70 -1.08 -10.34 2.33
C ASN A 70 -1.76 -11.10 1.17
N THR A 71 -3.09 -11.10 1.14
CA THR A 71 -3.91 -11.65 0.06
C THR A 71 -3.73 -10.80 -1.19
N LYS A 72 -3.21 -11.40 -2.27
CA LYS A 72 -3.30 -10.81 -3.61
C LYS A 72 -4.76 -10.40 -3.82
N ILE A 73 -5.02 -9.12 -4.08
CA ILE A 73 -6.34 -8.62 -4.48
C ILE A 73 -6.60 -9.06 -5.93
N LEU A 74 -6.61 -10.36 -6.14
CA LEU A 74 -7.42 -10.99 -7.16
C LEU A 74 -8.69 -11.36 -6.40
N SER A 75 -9.47 -10.34 -6.06
CA SER A 75 -10.79 -10.53 -5.47
C SER A 75 -11.64 -11.13 -6.58
N ASP A 76 -11.74 -12.45 -6.56
CA ASP A 76 -12.86 -13.15 -7.18
C ASP A 76 -14.14 -12.41 -6.79
N GLU A 77 -15.03 -12.12 -7.74
CA GLU A 77 -16.21 -11.27 -7.53
C GLU A 77 -17.13 -11.82 -6.42
N TYR A 78 -17.08 -13.13 -6.21
CA TYR A 78 -17.83 -13.81 -5.15
C TYR A 78 -17.24 -13.61 -3.74
N PHE A 79 -16.00 -13.13 -3.63
CA PHE A 79 -15.27 -13.00 -2.37
C PHE A 79 -14.73 -11.59 -2.07
N PRO A 80 -15.54 -10.52 -2.14
CA PRO A 80 -15.09 -9.15 -1.91
C PRO A 80 -14.52 -8.93 -0.50
N LEU A 81 -15.06 -9.63 0.50
CA LEU A 81 -14.65 -9.49 1.91
C LEU A 81 -13.47 -10.39 2.32
N ARG A 82 -12.82 -11.08 1.37
CA ARG A 82 -11.71 -12.01 1.68
C ARG A 82 -10.52 -11.27 2.30
N GLY A 83 -10.12 -11.70 3.50
CA GLY A 83 -9.00 -11.11 4.23
C GLY A 83 -9.40 -9.92 5.13
N PHE A 84 -10.64 -9.46 5.07
CA PHE A 84 -11.18 -8.42 5.96
C PHE A 84 -11.96 -9.00 7.14
N LEU A 85 -12.56 -10.18 6.96
CA LEU A 85 -13.38 -10.81 7.98
C LEU A 85 -12.52 -11.56 9.01
N ILE A 86 -12.90 -11.41 10.28
CA ILE A 86 -12.31 -12.10 11.43
C ILE A 86 -13.32 -13.13 11.94
N CYS A 87 -12.86 -14.34 12.24
CA CYS A 87 -13.70 -15.40 12.76
C CYS A 87 -14.14 -15.07 14.20
N PRO A 88 -15.45 -15.04 14.50
CA PRO A 88 -15.92 -14.74 15.86
C PRO A 88 -15.53 -15.83 16.87
N ASN A 89 -15.32 -17.07 16.42
CA ASN A 89 -15.03 -18.20 17.30
C ASN A 89 -13.55 -18.29 17.71
N CYS A 90 -12.61 -17.94 16.82
CA CYS A 90 -11.17 -18.12 17.09
C CYS A 90 -10.29 -16.91 16.79
N GLY A 91 -10.87 -15.77 16.38
CA GLY A 91 -10.14 -14.52 16.13
C GLY A 91 -9.19 -14.54 14.94
N LYS A 92 -9.13 -15.64 14.16
CA LYS A 92 -8.29 -15.75 12.96
C LYS A 92 -8.98 -15.14 11.75
N ASN A 93 -8.19 -14.71 10.76
CA ASN A 93 -8.72 -14.23 9.50
C ASN A 93 -9.48 -15.34 8.76
N ILE A 94 -10.65 -14.98 8.24
CA ILE A 94 -11.51 -15.88 7.49
C ILE A 94 -10.97 -16.07 6.07
N MET A 95 -10.98 -17.33 5.63
CA MET A 95 -10.63 -17.73 4.27
C MET A 95 -11.88 -17.84 3.41
N ALA A 96 -11.67 -17.98 2.11
CA ALA A 96 -12.75 -18.09 1.14
C ALA A 96 -12.41 -19.17 0.11
N SER A 97 -13.37 -20.03 -0.19
CA SER A 97 -13.24 -21.07 -1.21
C SER A 97 -14.59 -21.43 -1.81
N ALA A 98 -14.55 -21.88 -3.07
CA ALA A 98 -15.71 -22.43 -3.75
C ALA A 98 -15.71 -23.95 -3.62
N SER A 99 -16.89 -24.54 -3.44
CA SER A 99 -17.12 -25.98 -3.44
C SER A 99 -17.94 -26.36 -4.66
N LYS A 100 -17.52 -27.41 -5.37
CA LYS A 100 -18.21 -27.93 -6.56
C LYS A 100 -19.28 -28.94 -6.14
N GLY A 101 -20.53 -28.68 -6.49
CA GLY A 101 -21.62 -29.66 -6.42
C GLY A 101 -21.83 -30.37 -7.76
N ARG A 102 -22.92 -31.14 -7.87
CA ARG A 102 -23.28 -31.87 -9.10
C ARG A 102 -23.48 -30.95 -10.29
N ASN A 103 -24.22 -29.85 -10.09
CA ASN A 103 -24.58 -28.92 -11.16
C ASN A 103 -23.99 -27.51 -10.96
N ASN A 104 -23.74 -27.08 -9.71
CA ASN A 104 -23.41 -25.69 -9.37
C ASN A 104 -22.14 -25.58 -8.51
N ARG A 105 -21.53 -24.39 -8.51
CA ARG A 105 -20.47 -24.01 -7.57
C ARG A 105 -21.07 -23.17 -6.44
N TYR A 106 -20.63 -23.43 -5.23
CA TYR A 106 -21.10 -22.76 -4.01
C TYR A 106 -19.95 -22.06 -3.31
N TYR A 107 -20.12 -20.78 -3.00
CA TYR A 107 -19.08 -19.92 -2.47
C TYR A 107 -19.25 -19.73 -0.97
N TYR A 108 -18.17 -19.91 -0.21
CA TYR A 108 -18.21 -19.83 1.26
C TYR A 108 -17.05 -19.06 1.85
N TYR A 109 -17.38 -18.23 2.84
CA TYR A 109 -16.45 -17.75 3.84
C TYR A 109 -16.34 -18.79 4.94
N HIS A 110 -15.13 -19.25 5.23
CA HIS A 110 -14.89 -20.31 6.20
C HIS A 110 -13.59 -20.11 6.97
N CYS A 111 -13.61 -20.57 8.21
CA CYS A 111 -12.42 -20.72 9.02
C CYS A 111 -11.79 -22.11 8.80
N ASN A 112 -10.69 -22.38 9.49
CA ASN A 112 -10.03 -23.68 9.48
C ASN A 112 -10.98 -24.80 9.93
N ALA A 113 -10.72 -26.03 9.45
CA ALA A 113 -11.53 -27.21 9.73
C ALA A 113 -11.79 -27.46 11.23
N THR A 114 -10.81 -27.17 12.09
CA THR A 114 -10.94 -27.33 13.54
C THR A 114 -11.92 -26.36 14.19
N CYS A 115 -12.13 -25.18 13.59
CA CYS A 115 -13.04 -24.16 14.11
C CYS A 115 -14.48 -24.35 13.62
N GLY A 116 -14.66 -24.94 12.43
CA GLY A 116 -15.98 -25.27 11.87
C GLY A 116 -16.80 -24.07 11.38
N PHE A 117 -16.39 -22.82 11.64
CA PHE A 117 -17.13 -21.64 11.18
C PHE A 117 -17.19 -21.57 9.64
N ARG A 118 -18.40 -21.58 9.07
CA ARG A 118 -18.62 -21.56 7.62
C ARG A 118 -19.98 -20.98 7.26
N HIS A 119 -19.99 -19.97 6.39
CA HIS A 119 -21.20 -19.33 5.89
C HIS A 119 -21.14 -19.09 4.38
N ARG A 120 -22.31 -19.10 3.72
CA ARG A 120 -22.42 -18.79 2.28
C ARG A 120 -21.96 -17.36 2.03
N ALA A 121 -21.12 -17.18 1.01
CA ALA A 121 -20.55 -15.88 0.69
C ALA A 121 -21.62 -14.84 0.34
N GLU A 122 -22.64 -15.26 -0.42
CA GLU A 122 -23.79 -14.42 -0.78
C GLU A 122 -24.45 -13.78 0.45
N ILE A 123 -24.82 -14.57 1.45
CA ILE A 123 -25.48 -14.07 2.67
C ILE A 123 -24.58 -13.07 3.40
N VAL A 124 -23.29 -13.40 3.57
CA VAL A 124 -22.35 -12.53 4.27
C VAL A 124 -22.14 -11.21 3.52
N ASN A 125 -22.06 -11.27 2.19
CA ASN A 125 -21.93 -10.08 1.34
C ASN A 125 -23.19 -9.22 1.43
N THR A 126 -24.39 -9.80 1.34
CA THR A 126 -25.66 -9.05 1.46
C THR A 126 -25.79 -8.36 2.81
N VAL A 127 -25.50 -9.06 3.91
CA VAL A 127 -25.53 -8.47 5.26
C VAL A 127 -24.56 -7.29 5.36
N PHE A 128 -23.37 -7.42 4.77
CA PHE A 128 -22.39 -6.34 4.74
C PHE A 128 -22.89 -5.14 3.91
N GLU A 129 -23.44 -5.39 2.72
CA GLU A 129 -24.02 -4.36 1.85
C GLU A 129 -25.18 -3.63 2.53
N ASP A 130 -26.06 -4.34 3.23
CA ASP A 130 -27.18 -3.74 3.95
C ASP A 130 -26.70 -2.89 5.13
N GLY A 131 -25.64 -3.32 5.81
CA GLY A 131 -24.94 -2.49 6.79
C GLY A 131 -24.38 -1.20 6.18
N LEU A 132 -23.83 -1.25 4.97
CA LEU A 132 -23.36 -0.05 4.26
C LEU A 132 -24.50 0.87 3.86
N LYS A 133 -25.65 0.32 3.42
CA LYS A 133 -26.85 1.10 3.10
C LYS A 133 -27.41 1.80 4.33
N ALA A 134 -27.34 1.17 5.51
CA ALA A 134 -27.77 1.81 6.75
C ALA A 134 -26.87 3.00 7.15
N LEU A 135 -25.61 3.01 6.73
CA LEU A 135 -24.69 4.13 6.90
C LEU A 135 -24.85 5.21 5.81
N GLU A 136 -25.72 4.97 4.83
CA GLU A 136 -25.92 5.89 3.73
C GLU A 136 -26.61 7.17 4.22
N MET A 137 -26.04 8.31 3.85
CA MET A 137 -26.58 9.61 4.22
C MET A 137 -27.97 9.81 3.60
N THR A 138 -28.87 10.43 4.35
CA THR A 138 -30.16 10.86 3.81
C THR A 138 -29.96 11.81 2.63
N GLU A 139 -30.90 11.79 1.70
CA GLU A 139 -30.80 12.56 0.45
C GLU A 139 -30.60 14.07 0.69
N THR A 140 -31.20 14.59 1.76
CA THR A 140 -31.03 15.98 2.21
C THR A 140 -29.58 16.28 2.60
N VAL A 141 -28.96 15.39 3.39
CA VAL A 141 -27.57 15.54 3.82
C VAL A 141 -26.63 15.39 2.63
N LYS A 142 -26.87 14.42 1.73
CA LYS A 142 -26.09 14.26 0.49
C LYS A 142 -26.08 15.54 -0.34
N LYS A 143 -27.26 16.16 -0.57
CA LYS A 143 -27.37 17.43 -1.31
C LYS A 143 -26.60 18.56 -0.63
N LEU A 144 -26.70 18.66 0.69
CA LEU A 144 -26.02 19.70 1.45
C LEU A 144 -24.50 19.53 1.42
N VAL A 145 -24.00 18.31 1.70
CA VAL A 145 -22.58 17.96 1.61
C VAL A 145 -22.05 18.23 0.20
N ARG A 146 -22.79 17.85 -0.84
CA ARG A 146 -22.41 18.14 -2.23
C ARG A 146 -22.27 19.64 -2.49
N LYS A 147 -23.25 20.44 -2.05
CA LYS A 147 -23.23 21.91 -2.21
C LYS A 147 -22.05 22.54 -1.46
N VAL A 148 -21.81 22.13 -0.21
CA VAL A 148 -20.70 22.63 0.62
C VAL A 148 -19.34 22.26 0.01
N SER A 149 -19.20 21.01 -0.44
CA SER A 149 -17.97 20.53 -1.09
C SER A 149 -17.68 21.28 -2.40
N LEU A 150 -18.69 21.48 -3.25
CA LEU A 150 -18.55 22.24 -4.50
C LEU A 150 -18.18 23.71 -4.21
N ASN A 151 -18.88 24.37 -3.28
CA ASN A 151 -18.57 25.75 -2.89
C ASN A 151 -17.14 25.88 -2.34
N SER A 152 -16.67 24.92 -1.55
CA SER A 152 -15.32 24.92 -0.98
C SER A 152 -14.26 24.71 -2.06
N TYR A 153 -14.55 23.85 -3.04
CA TYR A 153 -13.68 23.61 -4.19
C TYR A 153 -13.58 24.85 -5.09
N GLU A 154 -14.70 25.49 -5.43
CA GLU A 154 -14.72 26.73 -6.21
C GLU A 154 -13.96 27.88 -5.53
N ARG A 155 -14.11 28.01 -4.20
CA ARG A 155 -13.34 28.98 -3.42
C ARG A 155 -11.84 28.68 -3.49
N SER A 156 -11.45 27.41 -3.42
CA SER A 156 -10.06 26.99 -3.52
C SER A 156 -9.47 27.28 -4.90
N LEU A 157 -10.23 27.05 -5.98
CA LEU A 157 -9.82 27.41 -7.35
C LEU A 157 -9.64 28.92 -7.51
N LYS A 158 -10.62 29.75 -7.09
CA LYS A 158 -10.51 31.22 -7.14
C LYS A 158 -9.29 31.75 -6.37
N HIS A 159 -8.98 31.13 -5.23
CA HIS A 159 -7.80 31.46 -4.45
C HIS A 159 -6.48 31.05 -5.14
N GLN A 160 -6.46 29.93 -5.87
CA GLN A 160 -5.31 29.56 -6.69
C GLN A 160 -5.14 30.47 -7.91
N ASP A 161 -6.23 30.84 -8.59
CA ASP A 161 -6.21 31.74 -9.75
C ASP A 161 -5.74 33.15 -9.37
N SER A 162 -6.21 33.68 -8.24
CA SER A 162 -5.75 34.97 -7.72
C SER A 162 -4.26 34.96 -7.35
N LYS A 163 -3.77 33.89 -6.71
CA LYS A 163 -2.32 33.71 -6.47
C LYS A 163 -1.53 33.61 -7.77
N ARG A 164 -2.01 32.83 -8.74
CA ARG A 164 -1.37 32.69 -10.06
C ARG A 164 -1.27 34.05 -10.76
N LYS A 165 -2.35 34.84 -10.78
CA LYS A 165 -2.37 36.19 -11.34
C LYS A 165 -1.36 37.11 -10.64
N HIS A 166 -1.31 37.09 -9.30
CA HIS A 166 -0.32 37.84 -8.52
C HIS A 166 1.13 37.49 -8.87
N TYR A 167 1.44 36.20 -9.05
CA TYR A 167 2.79 35.78 -9.46
C TYR A 167 3.11 36.17 -10.91
N LEU A 168 2.14 36.10 -11.83
CA LEU A 168 2.32 36.55 -13.22
C LEU A 168 2.58 38.07 -13.29
N ASP A 169 1.82 38.87 -12.56
CA ASP A 169 2.02 40.33 -12.47
C ASP A 169 3.42 40.68 -11.92
N LYS A 170 3.91 39.90 -10.94
CA LYS A 170 5.30 40.04 -10.45
C LYS A 170 6.32 39.71 -11.54
N ILE A 171 6.14 38.61 -12.26
CA ILE A 171 7.04 38.20 -13.35
C ILE A 171 7.12 39.29 -14.43
N ASP A 172 5.99 39.86 -14.83
CA ASP A 172 5.96 40.90 -15.85
C ASP A 172 6.61 42.21 -15.39
N LYS A 173 6.40 42.60 -14.12
CA LYS A 173 7.17 43.73 -13.52
C LYS A 173 8.67 43.48 -13.55
N PHE A 174 9.13 42.28 -13.23
CA PHE A 174 10.56 41.94 -13.29
C PHE A 174 11.12 41.94 -14.73
N LYS A 175 10.33 41.56 -15.74
CA LYS A 175 10.73 41.64 -17.15
C LYS A 175 10.89 43.09 -17.63
N ILE A 176 9.98 43.98 -17.25
CA ILE A 176 10.04 45.41 -17.61
C ILE A 176 11.27 46.10 -16.99
N VAL A 177 11.65 45.73 -15.76
CA VAL A 177 12.85 46.26 -15.11
C VAL A 177 14.12 45.76 -15.82
N ARG A 178 14.12 44.53 -16.34
CA ARG A 178 15.24 43.97 -17.11
C ARG A 178 15.39 44.58 -18.51
N SER A 179 14.32 45.07 -19.15
CA SER A 179 14.38 45.70 -20.47
C SER A 179 14.74 47.19 -20.46
N LYS A 180 14.87 47.80 -19.28
CA LYS A 180 15.28 49.20 -19.08
C LYS A 180 16.76 49.36 -18.68
N LYS A 181 17.51 48.26 -18.63
CA LYS A 181 18.97 48.23 -18.58
C LYS A 181 19.50 47.83 -19.95
#